data_AF-A0A8J8IWM2-F1
#
_entry.id   AF-A0A8J8IWM2-F1
#
_cell.length_a   1.000
_cell.length_b   1.000
_cell.length_c   1.000
_cell.angle_alpha   90.00
_cell.angle_beta   90.00
_cell.angle_gamma   90.00
#
_symmetry.space_group_name_H-M   'P 1'
#
loop_
_entity.id
_entity.type
_entity.pdbx_description
1 polymer ?
#
loop_
_entity_poly.entity_id
_entity_poly.type
_entity_poly.pdbx_seq_one_letter_code
_entity_poly.pdbx_strand_id
1 'polypeptide(L)'
;MEWEMGLQEEYLKLIAEGKKKIEGRLYDEKRRQIKPGDIIIFEGKLKVKVKDIRVYPSFREMLKKEGLENVLPGIKNIEEGVRIYRQFYSEEEEKKWGVVAIEVEPLE
;
A
#
# COMPACT_ATOMS: atom_id res chain seq x y z
N MET A 1 -9.19 -14.26 5.76
CA MET A 1 -8.24 -14.99 4.89
C MET A 1 -6.84 -14.44 5.13
N GLU A 2 -5.79 -15.22 4.92
CA GLU A 2 -4.40 -14.77 5.07
C GLU A 2 -3.73 -14.60 3.70
N TRP A 3 -2.91 -13.56 3.57
CA TRP A 3 -2.21 -13.21 2.33
C TRP A 3 -0.71 -13.00 2.59
N GLU A 4 0.15 -13.71 1.87
CA GLU A 4 1.61 -13.51 1.90
C GLU A 4 2.02 -12.43 0.90
N MET A 5 2.76 -11.39 1.32
CA MET A 5 3.20 -10.30 0.44
C MET A 5 4.63 -9.85 0.76
N GLY A 6 5.37 -9.44 -0.27
CA GLY A 6 6.68 -8.82 -0.09
C GLY A 6 6.59 -7.32 0.19
N LEU A 7 7.49 -6.79 1.02
CA LEU A 7 7.59 -5.38 1.39
C LEU A 7 9.02 -5.04 1.84
N GLN A 8 9.55 -3.89 1.42
CA GLN A 8 10.88 -3.45 1.84
C GLN A 8 10.94 -3.24 3.37
N GLU A 9 12.08 -3.58 3.96
CA GLU A 9 12.31 -3.55 5.42
C GLU A 9 12.04 -2.18 6.07
N GLU A 10 12.26 -1.09 5.35
CA GLU A 10 11.94 0.26 5.83
C GLU A 10 10.42 0.45 6.04
N TYR A 11 9.60 -0.02 5.10
CA TYR A 11 8.14 0.11 5.20
C TYR A 11 7.56 -0.86 6.22
N LEU A 12 8.16 -2.04 6.39
CA LEU A 12 7.81 -2.95 7.48
C LEU A 12 7.91 -2.26 8.84
N LYS A 13 9.04 -1.61 9.12
CA LYS A 13 9.26 -0.86 10.38
C LYS A 13 8.24 0.26 10.54
N LEU A 14 7.98 1.03 9.48
CA LEU A 14 7.03 2.14 9.54
C LEU A 14 5.59 1.68 9.78
N ILE A 15 5.18 0.52 9.26
CA ILE A 15 3.86 -0.06 9.56
C ILE A 15 3.82 -0.56 11.00
N ALA A 16 4.86 -1.26 11.46
CA ALA A 16 4.95 -1.75 12.85
C ALA A 16 4.90 -0.59 13.87
N GLU A 17 5.48 0.56 13.54
CA GLU A 17 5.43 1.79 14.35
C GLU A 17 4.11 2.59 14.20
N GLY A 18 3.17 2.14 13.35
CA GLY A 18 1.90 2.82 13.11
C GLY A 18 2.00 4.12 12.32
N LYS A 19 3.16 4.44 11.74
CA LYS A 19 3.40 5.63 10.93
C LYS A 19 2.85 5.45 9.52
N LYS A 20 3.17 4.32 8.88
CA LYS A 20 2.62 3.94 7.58
C LYS A 20 1.34 3.15 7.81
N LYS A 21 0.21 3.75 7.47
CA LYS A 21 -1.14 3.19 7.70
C LYS A 21 -1.77 2.64 6.44
N ILE A 22 -1.29 3.09 5.28
CA ILE A 22 -1.82 2.73 3.98
C ILE A 22 -0.73 2.05 3.17
N GLU A 23 -1.02 0.88 2.63
CA GLU A 23 -0.18 0.19 1.65
C GLU A 23 -0.73 0.34 0.24
N GLY A 24 -0.04 1.12 -0.59
CA GLY A 24 -0.40 1.35 -1.98
C GLY A 24 0.17 0.28 -2.91
N ARG A 25 -0.67 -0.31 -3.76
CA ARG A 25 -0.28 -1.32 -4.78
C ARG A 25 -1.07 -1.13 -6.07
N LEU A 26 -0.66 -1.78 -7.15
CA LEU A 26 -1.57 -1.98 -8.28
C LEU A 26 -2.79 -2.80 -7.83
N TYR A 27 -3.95 -2.48 -8.39
CA TYR A 27 -5.16 -3.26 -8.18
C TYR A 27 -5.22 -4.47 -9.12
N ASP A 28 -4.18 -5.30 -9.01
CA ASP A 28 -3.99 -6.55 -9.74
C ASP A 28 -4.98 -7.65 -9.29
N GLU A 29 -4.96 -8.81 -9.95
CA GLU A 29 -5.87 -9.93 -9.68
C GLU A 29 -5.80 -10.44 -8.22
N LYS A 30 -4.63 -10.38 -7.59
CA LYS A 30 -4.44 -10.80 -6.20
C LYS A 30 -5.05 -9.77 -5.25
N ARG A 31 -4.75 -8.49 -5.45
CA ARG A 31 -5.22 -7.41 -4.56
C ARG A 31 -6.73 -7.19 -4.68
N ARG A 32 -7.34 -7.54 -5.82
CA ARG A 32 -8.80 -7.56 -6.02
C ARG A 32 -9.55 -8.52 -5.10
N GLN A 33 -8.87 -9.54 -4.55
CA GLN A 33 -9.48 -10.54 -3.68
C GLN A 33 -9.35 -10.21 -2.19
N ILE A 34 -8.48 -9.25 -1.84
CA ILE A 34 -8.32 -8.80 -0.46
C ILE A 34 -9.58 -8.03 -0.07
N LYS A 35 -10.03 -8.20 1.17
CA LYS A 35 -11.19 -7.51 1.74
C LYS A 35 -10.92 -7.06 3.18
N PRO A 36 -11.65 -6.06 3.70
CA PRO A 36 -11.61 -5.71 5.11
C PRO A 36 -11.79 -6.94 6.01
N GLY A 37 -10.99 -7.04 7.07
CA GLY A 37 -10.95 -8.16 7.99
C GLY A 37 -9.98 -9.29 7.61
N ASP A 38 -9.43 -9.29 6.40
CA ASP A 38 -8.33 -10.21 6.05
C ASP A 38 -7.03 -9.83 6.75
N ILE A 39 -6.10 -10.78 6.82
CA ILE A 39 -4.75 -10.60 7.37
C ILE A 39 -3.74 -10.64 6.24
N ILE A 40 -2.78 -9.71 6.26
CA ILE A 40 -1.61 -9.74 5.39
C ILE A 40 -0.38 -10.06 6.26
N ILE A 41 0.45 -10.99 5.79
CA ILE A 41 1.74 -11.34 6.37
C ILE A 41 2.81 -10.80 5.43
N PHE A 42 3.49 -9.73 5.86
CA PHE A 42 4.58 -9.14 5.10
C PHE A 42 5.91 -9.79 5.43
N GLU A 43 6.61 -10.27 4.40
CA GLU A 43 7.94 -10.91 4.50
C GLU A 43 8.01 -12.06 5.52
N GLY A 44 6.88 -12.70 5.84
CA GLY A 44 6.80 -13.70 6.93
C GLY A 44 7.06 -13.15 8.33
N LYS A 45 7.15 -11.83 8.51
CA LYS A 45 7.58 -11.16 9.75
C LYS A 45 6.48 -10.37 10.43
N LEU A 46 5.74 -9.56 9.68
CA LEU A 46 4.76 -8.63 10.22
C LEU A 46 3.36 -9.02 9.79
N LYS A 47 2.49 -9.31 10.76
CA LYS A 47 1.06 -9.52 10.50
C LYS A 47 0.31 -8.21 10.68
N VAL A 48 -0.56 -7.90 9.71
CA VAL A 48 -1.44 -6.74 9.77
C VAL A 48 -2.86 -7.15 9.45
N LYS A 49 -3.83 -6.47 10.06
CA LYS A 49 -5.24 -6.57 9.70
C LYS A 49 -5.59 -5.53 8.67
N VAL A 50 -6.30 -5.93 7.62
CA VAL A 50 -6.88 -5.02 6.63
C VAL A 50 -8.11 -4.35 7.25
N LYS A 51 -8.07 -3.03 7.38
CA LYS A 51 -9.16 -2.23 7.95
C LYS A 51 -10.14 -1.77 6.90
N ASP A 52 -9.63 -1.35 5.75
CA ASP A 52 -10.44 -0.86 4.63
C ASP A 52 -9.66 -0.97 3.29
N ILE A 53 -10.38 -0.88 2.17
CA ILE A 53 -9.83 -0.93 0.82
C ILE A 53 -10.47 0.14 -0.05
N ARG A 54 -9.64 0.97 -0.68
CA ARG A 54 -10.07 2.04 -1.58
C ARG A 54 -9.30 1.97 -2.88
N VAL A 55 -9.99 2.20 -4.00
CA VAL A 55 -9.41 2.09 -5.36
C VAL A 55 -9.38 3.46 -6.02
N TYR A 56 -8.27 3.74 -6.69
CA TYR A 56 -7.98 5.01 -7.34
C TYR A 56 -7.51 4.79 -8.78
N PRO A 57 -7.73 5.76 -9.69
CA PRO A 57 -7.26 5.65 -11.06
C PRO A 57 -5.74 5.84 -11.19
N SER A 58 -5.07 6.39 -10.15
CA SER A 58 -3.62 6.61 -10.19
C SER A 58 -2.98 6.66 -8.79
N PHE A 59 -1.67 6.43 -8.72
CA PHE A 59 -0.86 6.61 -7.52
C PHE A 59 -0.90 8.07 -7.07
N ARG A 60 -0.87 9.02 -8.01
CA ARG A 60 -0.98 10.45 -7.70
C ARG A 60 -2.28 10.78 -6.97
N GLU A 61 -3.41 10.28 -7.45
CA GLU A 61 -4.69 10.52 -6.78
C GLU A 61 -4.78 9.85 -5.42
N MET A 62 -4.31 8.59 -5.32
CA MET A 62 -4.24 7.85 -4.06
C MET A 62 -3.40 8.60 -3.02
N LEU A 63 -2.17 9.04 -3.37
CA LEU A 63 -1.31 9.81 -2.47
C LEU A 63 -1.93 11.14 -2.02
N LYS A 64 -2.70 11.81 -2.89
CA LYS A 64 -3.42 13.05 -2.53
C LYS A 64 -4.58 12.80 -1.58
N LYS A 65 -5.32 11.71 -1.77
CA LYS A 65 -6.55 11.40 -1.02
C LYS A 65 -6.29 10.72 0.31
N GLU A 66 -5.37 9.75 0.32
CA GLU A 66 -4.96 9.03 1.53
C GLU A 66 -3.99 9.86 2.40
N GLY A 67 -3.36 10.86 1.79
CA GLY A 67 -2.32 11.68 2.43
C GLY A 67 -0.94 11.03 2.31
N LEU A 68 0.00 11.75 1.70
CA LEU A 68 1.35 11.26 1.41
C LEU A 68 2.02 10.62 2.63
N GLU A 69 1.95 11.28 3.79
CA GLU A 69 2.60 10.81 5.02
C GLU A 69 2.01 9.48 5.53
N ASN A 70 0.74 9.19 5.27
CA ASN A 70 0.14 7.91 5.67
C ASN A 70 0.58 6.74 4.78
N VAL A 71 0.98 7.03 3.54
CA VAL A 71 1.35 6.03 2.52
C VAL A 71 2.86 5.85 2.44
N LEU A 72 3.61 6.95 2.41
CA LEU A 72 5.06 7.02 2.28
C LEU A 72 5.61 8.06 3.28
N PRO A 73 5.67 7.72 4.59
CA PRO A 73 6.16 8.63 5.62
C PRO A 73 7.56 9.19 5.31
N GLY A 74 7.76 10.49 5.50
CA GLY A 74 9.04 11.16 5.29
C GLY A 74 9.33 11.58 3.84
N ILE A 75 8.45 11.27 2.89
CA ILE A 75 8.55 11.75 1.51
C ILE A 75 7.99 13.17 1.40
N LYS A 76 8.72 14.05 0.70
CA LYS A 76 8.48 15.50 0.77
C LYS A 76 7.27 15.96 -0.03
N ASN A 77 6.98 15.31 -1.16
CA ASN A 77 5.92 15.71 -2.07
C ASN A 77 5.40 14.54 -2.91
N ILE A 78 4.25 14.76 -3.55
CA ILE A 78 3.52 13.75 -4.32
C ILE A 78 4.34 13.26 -5.51
N GLU A 79 5.08 14.14 -6.19
CA GLU A 79 5.89 13.79 -7.36
C GLU A 79 7.01 12.80 -6.99
N GLU A 80 7.66 13.00 -5.84
CA GLU A 80 8.64 12.06 -5.31
C GLU A 80 7.99 10.72 -4.94
N GLY A 81 6.81 10.75 -4.30
CA GLY A 81 6.05 9.53 -4.00
C GLY A 81 5.66 8.73 -5.24
N VAL A 82 5.22 9.41 -6.31
CA VAL A 82 4.94 8.76 -7.61
C VAL A 82 6.20 8.13 -8.19
N ARG A 83 7.36 8.81 -8.10
CA ARG A 83 8.64 8.27 -8.60
C ARG A 83 9.05 6.99 -7.86
N ILE A 84 8.76 6.86 -6.57
CA ILE A 84 8.99 5.61 -5.83
C ILE A 84 8.17 4.48 -6.44
N TYR A 85 6.88 4.68 -6.68
CA TYR A 85 6.04 3.66 -7.34
C TYR A 85 6.49 3.31 -8.75
N ARG A 86 7.08 4.26 -9.50
CA ARG A 86 7.65 4.03 -10.84
C ARG A 86 8.86 3.11 -10.86
N GLN A 87 9.50 2.86 -9.71
CA GLN A 87 10.55 1.84 -9.60
C GLN A 87 9.98 0.41 -9.69
N PHE A 88 8.68 0.24 -9.41
CA PHE A 88 8.02 -1.06 -9.35
C PHE A 88 6.98 -1.27 -10.45
N TYR A 89 6.31 -0.20 -10.89
CA TYR A 89 5.17 -0.27 -11.79
C TYR A 89 5.26 0.78 -12.90
N SER A 90 5.05 0.34 -14.14
CA SER A 90 4.94 1.22 -15.29
C SER A 90 3.64 2.03 -15.28
N GLU A 91 3.61 3.13 -16.04
CA GLU A 91 2.38 3.91 -16.23
C GLU A 91 1.29 3.11 -16.96
N GLU A 92 1.69 2.19 -17.84
CA GLU A 92 0.75 1.35 -18.57
C GLU A 92 0.06 0.36 -17.64
N GLU A 93 0.80 -0.26 -16.72
CA GLU A 93 0.22 -1.13 -15.69
C GLU A 93 -0.70 -0.37 -14.75
N GLU A 94 -0.32 0.83 -14.32
CA GLU A 94 -1.18 1.69 -13.51
C GLU A 94 -2.48 2.05 -14.24
N LYS A 95 -2.41 2.45 -15.52
CA LYS A 95 -3.59 2.74 -16.33
C LYS A 95 -4.47 1.51 -16.54
N LYS A 96 -3.86 0.34 -16.72
CA LYS A 96 -4.57 -0.93 -16.94
C LYS A 96 -5.30 -1.39 -15.68
N TRP A 97 -4.63 -1.36 -14.53
CA TRP A 97 -5.12 -2.00 -13.31
C TRP A 97 -5.79 -1.03 -12.35
N GLY A 98 -5.40 0.25 -12.39
CA GLY A 98 -5.64 1.18 -11.30
C GLY A 98 -4.75 0.88 -10.09
N VAL A 99 -5.00 1.60 -9.01
CA VAL A 99 -4.25 1.53 -7.75
C VAL A 99 -5.20 1.21 -6.62
N VAL A 100 -4.74 0.41 -5.67
CA VAL A 100 -5.45 0.14 -4.42
C VAL A 100 -4.66 0.72 -3.24
N ALA A 101 -5.38 1.40 -2.36
CA ALA A 101 -4.95 1.76 -1.02
C ALA A 101 -5.51 0.72 -0.05
N ILE A 102 -4.63 -0.02 0.60
CA ILE A 102 -4.99 -1.01 1.61
C ILE A 102 -4.70 -0.40 2.97
N GLU A 103 -5.73 -0.08 3.73
CA GLU A 103 -5.56 0.40 5.10
C GLU A 103 -5.24 -0.76 6.02
N VAL A 104 -4.13 -0.65 6.75
CA VAL A 104 -3.57 -1.73 7.55
C VAL A 104 -3.33 -1.29 8.99
N GLU A 105 -3.54 -2.21 9.90
CA GLU A 105 -3.26 -2.05 11.32
C GLU A 105 -2.36 -3.22 11.75
N PRO A 106 -1.14 -2.98 12.29
CA PRO A 106 -0.30 -4.06 12.79
C PRO A 106 -1.03 -4.83 13.88
N LEU A 107 -0.93 -6.15 13.83
CA LEU A 107 -1.38 -7.02 14.91
C LEU A 107 -0.25 -7.15 15.93
N GLU A 108 -0.58 -6.99 17.20
CA GLU A 108 0.33 -7.27 18.33
C GLU A 108 0.81 -8.73 18.35
#